data_AF-A0A6J3M4T0-F1
#
_entry.id   AF-A0A6J3M4T0-F1
#
_cell.length_a   1.000
_cell.length_b   1.000
_cell.length_c   1.000
_cell.angle_alpha   90.00
_cell.angle_beta   90.00
_cell.angle_gamma   90.00
#
_symmetry.space_group_name_H-M   'P 1'
#
loop_
_entity.id
_entity.type
_entity.pdbx_description
1 polymer ?
#
loop_
_entity_poly.entity_id
_entity_poly.type
_entity_poly.pdbx_seq_one_letter_code
_entity_poly.pdbx_strand_id
1 'polypeptide(L)'
;MPLDVEKPSDAPGLILEAWAQGYMVGSLIVMAGVAVANMRQGVLLHKLIVLELLLGTFHGTFIFTSPPAYSWYLSTTAILLNISWTLHNVVAWLKNKPFLGKKASMFYIGTVILVQPYWILEIAANFLYFGDRSKIFVYTRPWEALFRDPWWIFTVTNLFWVIKTQYDFTFVELVRVSPRFGVLLAVMLLSIAFLLVDVLAVTHVFDDDSLPDGINPFWKLAFVFRCLTDTIILDDFKTALDRLKAHKLRCANNPFSSG
;
A
#
# COMPACT_ATOMS: atom_id res chain seq x y z
N MET A 1 4.34 -15.84 -32.45
CA MET A 1 4.43 -16.86 -31.39
C MET A 1 3.36 -16.53 -30.37
N PRO A 2 2.47 -17.47 -30.02
CA PRO A 2 1.60 -17.30 -28.84
C PRO A 2 2.47 -17.07 -27.60
N LEU A 3 1.95 -16.31 -26.67
CA LEU A 3 2.59 -15.90 -25.42
C LEU A 3 2.48 -16.97 -24.33
N ASP A 4 1.61 -17.97 -24.50
CA ASP A 4 1.34 -19.09 -23.58
C ASP A 4 1.31 -18.65 -22.10
N VAL A 5 0.66 -17.50 -21.84
CA VAL A 5 0.51 -16.94 -20.49
C VAL A 5 -0.67 -17.64 -19.81
N GLU A 6 -0.40 -18.81 -19.26
CA GLU A 6 -1.38 -19.57 -18.49
C GLU A 6 -1.21 -19.39 -16.98
N LYS A 7 -2.20 -19.85 -16.23
CA LYS A 7 -2.10 -20.01 -14.78
C LYS A 7 -0.86 -20.85 -14.44
N PRO A 8 -0.06 -20.47 -13.42
CA PRO A 8 1.08 -21.29 -12.99
C PRO A 8 0.66 -22.74 -12.76
N SER A 9 1.31 -23.65 -13.47
CA SER A 9 1.05 -25.09 -13.43
C SER A 9 2.16 -25.86 -12.72
N ASP A 10 3.33 -25.23 -12.55
CA ASP A 10 4.43 -25.76 -11.77
C ASP A 10 4.11 -25.66 -10.26
N ALA A 11 4.47 -26.71 -9.52
CA ALA A 11 4.17 -26.77 -8.10
C ALA A 11 4.81 -25.61 -7.29
N PRO A 12 6.07 -25.21 -7.52
CA PRO A 12 6.68 -24.09 -6.81
C PRO A 12 5.95 -22.76 -7.04
N GLY A 13 5.65 -22.42 -8.29
CA GLY A 13 4.95 -21.20 -8.67
C GLY A 13 3.53 -21.15 -8.13
N LEU A 14 2.79 -22.28 -8.21
CA LEU A 14 1.45 -22.38 -7.65
C LEU A 14 1.45 -22.22 -6.12
N ILE A 15 2.40 -22.81 -5.41
CA ILE A 15 2.54 -22.68 -3.95
C ILE A 15 2.85 -21.23 -3.58
N LEU A 16 3.81 -20.61 -4.25
CA LEU A 16 4.23 -19.24 -3.97
C LEU A 16 3.08 -18.24 -4.21
N GLU A 17 2.39 -18.38 -5.33
CA GLU A 17 1.27 -17.51 -5.68
C GLU A 17 0.09 -17.74 -4.72
N ALA A 18 -0.28 -18.99 -4.44
CA ALA A 18 -1.37 -19.30 -3.50
C ALA A 18 -1.08 -18.79 -2.08
N TRP A 19 0.16 -18.93 -1.59
CA TRP A 19 0.58 -18.40 -0.30
C TRP A 19 0.49 -16.88 -0.27
N ALA A 20 1.05 -16.20 -1.26
CA ALA A 20 1.10 -14.74 -1.28
C ALA A 20 -0.32 -14.13 -1.43
N GLN A 21 -1.18 -14.76 -2.23
CA GLN A 21 -2.58 -14.38 -2.36
C GLN A 21 -3.37 -14.61 -1.08
N GLY A 22 -3.20 -15.78 -0.45
CA GLY A 22 -3.83 -16.09 0.83
C GLY A 22 -3.42 -15.12 1.93
N TYR A 23 -2.13 -14.77 2.01
CA TYR A 23 -1.62 -13.75 2.93
C TYR A 23 -2.26 -12.39 2.66
N MET A 24 -2.33 -11.95 1.40
CA MET A 24 -2.92 -10.67 1.03
C MET A 24 -4.40 -10.60 1.41
N VAL A 25 -5.21 -11.55 0.93
CA VAL A 25 -6.66 -11.61 1.20
C VAL A 25 -6.94 -11.71 2.70
N GLY A 26 -6.28 -12.63 3.40
CA GLY A 26 -6.47 -12.83 4.83
C GLY A 26 -6.14 -11.59 5.63
N SER A 27 -5.01 -10.93 5.32
CA SER A 27 -4.60 -9.71 6.01
C SER A 27 -5.57 -8.56 5.76
N LEU A 28 -6.01 -8.34 4.52
CA LEU A 28 -6.94 -7.27 4.17
C LEU A 28 -8.31 -7.46 4.84
N ILE A 29 -8.84 -8.69 4.91
CA ILE A 29 -10.11 -8.99 5.57
C ILE A 29 -10.03 -8.71 7.07
N VAL A 30 -8.96 -9.17 7.73
CA VAL A 30 -8.76 -8.91 9.18
C VAL A 30 -8.64 -7.41 9.43
N MET A 31 -7.84 -6.72 8.63
CA MET A 31 -7.68 -5.26 8.70
C MET A 31 -9.01 -4.53 8.46
N ALA A 32 -9.83 -4.98 7.51
CA ALA A 32 -11.15 -4.41 7.26
C ALA A 32 -12.07 -4.59 8.47
N GLY A 33 -12.06 -5.78 9.08
CA GLY A 33 -12.81 -6.05 10.32
C GLY A 33 -12.39 -5.13 11.47
N VAL A 34 -11.08 -4.95 11.68
CA VAL A 34 -10.54 -4.03 12.69
C VAL A 34 -10.91 -2.57 12.37
N ALA A 35 -10.80 -2.14 11.12
CA ALA A 35 -11.13 -0.78 10.71
C ALA A 35 -12.62 -0.48 10.91
N VAL A 36 -13.52 -1.41 10.53
CA VAL A 36 -14.96 -1.29 10.75
C VAL A 36 -15.29 -1.23 12.24
N ALA A 37 -14.68 -2.10 13.06
CA ALA A 37 -14.93 -2.13 14.50
C ALA A 37 -14.50 -0.84 15.23
N ASN A 38 -13.49 -0.14 14.71
CA ASN A 38 -12.96 1.08 15.30
C ASN A 38 -13.43 2.36 14.59
N MET A 39 -14.28 2.24 13.56
CA MET A 39 -14.74 3.37 12.77
C MET A 39 -15.68 4.27 13.57
N ARG A 40 -15.37 5.57 13.60
CA ARG A 40 -16.26 6.60 14.12
C ARG A 40 -17.29 7.06 13.09
N GLN A 41 -18.52 7.31 13.54
CA GLN A 41 -19.59 7.83 12.71
C GLN A 41 -19.23 9.23 12.17
N GLY A 42 -19.50 9.45 10.87
CA GLY A 42 -19.28 10.74 10.21
C GLY A 42 -17.86 10.99 9.69
N VAL A 43 -16.89 10.10 9.97
CA VAL A 43 -15.51 10.26 9.47
C VAL A 43 -15.36 9.61 8.10
N LEU A 44 -15.18 10.41 7.05
CA LEU A 44 -15.00 9.93 5.68
C LEU A 44 -13.73 9.08 5.52
N LEU A 45 -12.62 9.48 6.17
CA LEU A 45 -11.32 8.80 6.07
C LEU A 45 -11.42 7.31 6.39
N HIS A 46 -12.13 6.94 7.45
CA HIS A 46 -12.31 5.54 7.84
C HIS A 46 -13.08 4.73 6.79
N LYS A 47 -14.10 5.34 6.17
CA LYS A 47 -14.88 4.69 5.11
C LYS A 47 -14.03 4.43 3.86
N LEU A 48 -13.14 5.38 3.53
CA LEU A 48 -12.21 5.22 2.41
C LEU A 48 -11.19 4.10 2.68
N ILE A 49 -10.66 4.01 3.91
CA ILE A 49 -9.76 2.90 4.32
C ILE A 49 -10.47 1.55 4.17
N VAL A 50 -11.72 1.43 4.65
CA VAL A 50 -12.47 0.17 4.50
C VAL A 50 -12.71 -0.16 3.03
N LEU A 51 -13.08 0.83 2.21
CA LEU A 51 -13.31 0.63 0.78
C LEU A 51 -12.03 0.19 0.05
N GLU A 52 -10.88 0.78 0.39
CA GLU A 52 -9.56 0.41 -0.14
C GLU A 52 -9.26 -1.06 0.13
N LEU A 53 -9.43 -1.50 1.37
CA LEU A 53 -9.18 -2.88 1.79
C LEU A 53 -10.08 -3.87 1.05
N LEU A 54 -11.37 -3.55 0.92
CA LEU A 54 -12.33 -4.41 0.21
C LEU A 54 -12.01 -4.54 -1.27
N LEU A 55 -11.66 -3.43 -1.94
CA LEU A 55 -11.29 -3.44 -3.35
C LEU A 55 -10.01 -4.26 -3.60
N GLY A 56 -9.00 -4.12 -2.74
CA GLY A 56 -7.76 -4.90 -2.84
C GLY A 56 -7.98 -6.41 -2.64
N THR A 57 -8.96 -6.79 -1.82
CA THR A 57 -9.26 -8.20 -1.52
C THR A 57 -9.67 -8.98 -2.77
N PHE A 58 -10.40 -8.36 -3.70
CA PHE A 58 -10.89 -9.05 -4.90
C PHE A 58 -9.77 -9.50 -5.84
N HIS A 59 -8.64 -8.80 -5.89
CA HIS A 59 -7.53 -9.25 -6.73
C HIS A 59 -6.82 -10.48 -6.19
N GLY A 60 -7.03 -10.81 -4.91
CA GLY A 60 -6.41 -11.99 -4.34
C GLY A 60 -7.08 -13.32 -4.63
N THR A 61 -8.20 -13.32 -5.35
CA THR A 61 -9.00 -14.53 -5.59
C THR A 61 -8.81 -15.11 -6.98
N PHE A 62 -7.98 -14.51 -7.85
CA PHE A 62 -7.93 -14.93 -9.25
C PHE A 62 -7.40 -16.34 -9.46
N ILE A 63 -6.53 -16.82 -8.56
CA ILE A 63 -5.91 -18.14 -8.65
C ILE A 63 -6.95 -19.28 -8.55
N PHE A 64 -8.15 -19.02 -8.04
CA PHE A 64 -9.23 -20.01 -7.97
C PHE A 64 -9.85 -20.33 -9.33
N THR A 65 -9.74 -19.41 -10.29
CA THR A 65 -10.28 -19.62 -11.63
C THR A 65 -9.32 -20.41 -12.50
N SER A 66 -9.86 -21.08 -13.53
CA SER A 66 -9.10 -21.83 -14.53
C SER A 66 -9.41 -21.28 -15.93
N PRO A 67 -8.55 -21.49 -16.93
CA PRO A 67 -8.86 -21.14 -18.31
C PRO A 67 -10.22 -21.71 -18.76
N PRO A 68 -11.01 -20.97 -19.56
CA PRO A 68 -10.72 -19.67 -20.18
C PRO A 68 -11.05 -18.45 -19.29
N ALA A 69 -11.67 -18.65 -18.10
CA ALA A 69 -12.10 -17.56 -17.24
C ALA A 69 -10.94 -16.85 -16.51
N TYR A 70 -9.81 -17.54 -16.33
CA TYR A 70 -8.64 -17.07 -15.60
C TYR A 70 -8.17 -15.68 -16.03
N SER A 71 -7.88 -15.51 -17.33
CA SER A 71 -7.35 -14.25 -17.86
C SER A 71 -8.32 -13.08 -17.65
N TRP A 72 -9.61 -13.30 -17.94
CA TRP A 72 -10.64 -12.27 -17.76
C TRP A 72 -10.82 -11.87 -16.30
N TYR A 73 -10.86 -12.86 -15.39
CA TYR A 73 -11.05 -12.60 -13.98
C TYR A 73 -9.82 -11.91 -13.35
N LEU A 74 -8.60 -12.33 -13.73
CA LEU A 74 -7.36 -11.67 -13.33
C LEU A 74 -7.34 -10.20 -13.75
N SER A 75 -7.61 -9.91 -15.04
CA SER A 75 -7.60 -8.54 -15.55
C SER A 75 -8.72 -7.68 -14.97
N THR A 76 -9.91 -8.25 -14.76
CA THR A 76 -11.04 -7.53 -14.16
C THR A 76 -10.77 -7.16 -12.70
N THR A 77 -10.22 -8.10 -11.92
CA THR A 77 -9.89 -7.83 -10.52
C THR A 77 -8.67 -6.90 -10.39
N ALA A 78 -7.78 -6.85 -11.37
CA ALA A 78 -6.69 -5.86 -11.42
C ALA A 78 -7.21 -4.42 -11.50
N ILE A 79 -8.38 -4.19 -12.13
CA ILE A 79 -9.04 -2.87 -12.11
C ILE A 79 -9.37 -2.48 -10.67
N LEU A 80 -9.93 -3.40 -9.88
CA LEU A 80 -10.27 -3.14 -8.48
C LEU A 80 -9.03 -2.87 -7.63
N LEU A 81 -7.93 -3.57 -7.89
CA LEU A 81 -6.64 -3.30 -7.25
C LEU A 81 -6.11 -1.90 -7.60
N ASN A 82 -6.19 -1.48 -8.86
CA ASN A 82 -5.76 -0.12 -9.26
C ASN A 82 -6.62 0.97 -8.62
N ILE A 83 -7.93 0.74 -8.47
CA ILE A 83 -8.80 1.64 -7.72
C ILE A 83 -8.38 1.67 -6.25
N SER A 84 -8.06 0.52 -5.65
CA SER A 84 -7.54 0.43 -4.29
C SER A 84 -6.23 1.22 -4.12
N TRP A 85 -5.26 1.08 -5.03
CA TRP A 85 -4.02 1.86 -5.00
C TRP A 85 -4.24 3.37 -5.15
N THR A 86 -5.14 3.78 -6.04
CA THR A 86 -5.51 5.19 -6.18
C THR A 86 -6.14 5.70 -4.88
N LEU A 87 -7.01 4.90 -4.27
CA LEU A 87 -7.67 5.23 -3.01
C LEU A 87 -6.68 5.33 -1.85
N HIS A 88 -5.72 4.41 -1.77
CA HIS A 88 -4.61 4.45 -0.81
C HIS A 88 -3.85 5.78 -0.89
N ASN A 89 -3.51 6.21 -2.11
CA ASN A 89 -2.82 7.49 -2.31
C ASN A 89 -3.67 8.70 -1.87
N VAL A 90 -4.99 8.63 -2.01
CA VAL A 90 -5.93 9.64 -1.50
C VAL A 90 -6.03 9.59 0.02
N VAL A 91 -6.06 8.41 0.65
CA VAL A 91 -6.04 8.22 2.11
C VAL A 91 -4.75 8.78 2.70
N ALA A 92 -3.59 8.44 2.12
CA ALA A 92 -2.30 8.97 2.51
C ALA A 92 -2.25 10.50 2.39
N TRP A 93 -2.79 11.05 1.30
CA TRP A 93 -2.96 12.50 1.14
C TRP A 93 -3.80 13.10 2.27
N LEU A 94 -4.98 12.54 2.57
CA LEU A 94 -5.86 13.06 3.62
C LEU A 94 -5.20 13.04 5.00
N LYS A 95 -4.45 11.99 5.32
CA LYS A 95 -3.70 11.87 6.58
C LYS A 95 -2.56 12.86 6.69
N ASN A 96 -1.90 13.16 5.56
CA ASN A 96 -0.75 14.05 5.52
C ASN A 96 -1.16 15.53 5.30
N LYS A 97 -2.35 15.79 4.75
CA LYS A 97 -2.88 17.11 4.40
C LYS A 97 -2.77 18.15 5.51
N PRO A 98 -3.00 17.85 6.81
CA PRO A 98 -2.87 18.84 7.88
C PRO A 98 -1.44 19.39 8.08
N PHE A 99 -0.43 18.72 7.53
CA PHE A 99 0.97 19.18 7.56
C PHE A 99 1.41 19.88 6.27
N LEU A 100 0.62 19.77 5.19
CA LEU A 100 0.99 20.31 3.88
C LEU A 100 0.40 21.72 3.68
N GLY A 101 1.21 22.62 3.12
CA GLY A 101 0.70 23.90 2.63
C GLY A 101 -0.24 23.71 1.43
N LYS A 102 -1.09 24.70 1.13
CA LYS A 102 -2.10 24.63 0.05
C LYS A 102 -1.50 24.22 -1.30
N LYS A 103 -0.34 24.80 -1.67
CA LYS A 103 0.34 24.48 -2.94
C LYS A 103 0.84 23.03 -2.98
N ALA A 104 1.50 22.57 -1.92
CA ALA A 104 2.01 21.20 -1.82
C ALA A 104 0.87 20.17 -1.81
N SER A 105 -0.22 20.46 -1.10
CA SER A 105 -1.43 19.62 -1.12
C SER A 105 -2.05 19.50 -2.51
N MET A 106 -2.14 20.61 -3.26
CA MET A 106 -2.67 20.59 -4.63
C MET A 106 -1.73 19.85 -5.58
N PHE A 107 -0.41 20.01 -5.41
CA PHE A 107 0.58 19.27 -6.19
C PHE A 107 0.50 17.75 -5.94
N TYR A 108 0.37 17.34 -4.67
CA TYR A 108 0.20 15.93 -4.31
C TYR A 108 -1.01 15.32 -5.02
N ILE A 109 -2.21 15.88 -4.83
CA ILE A 109 -3.42 15.29 -5.42
C ILE A 109 -3.46 15.46 -6.95
N GLY A 110 -2.91 16.57 -7.47
CA GLY A 110 -2.80 16.80 -8.91
C GLY A 110 -1.95 15.73 -9.60
N THR A 111 -0.83 15.34 -9.00
CA THR A 111 0.01 14.26 -9.54
C THR A 111 -0.69 12.89 -9.46
N VAL A 112 -1.46 12.59 -8.40
CA VAL A 112 -2.29 11.35 -8.31
C VAL A 112 -3.34 11.29 -9.45
N ILE A 113 -3.88 12.43 -9.87
CA ILE A 113 -4.83 12.49 -11.01
C ILE A 113 -4.09 12.30 -12.33
N LEU A 114 -2.91 12.91 -12.49
CA LEU A 114 -2.12 12.84 -13.72
C LEU A 114 -1.62 11.44 -14.06
N VAL A 115 -1.58 10.52 -13.09
CA VAL A 115 -1.16 9.13 -13.33
C VAL A 115 -2.28 8.21 -13.82
N GLN A 116 -3.55 8.64 -13.76
CA GLN A 116 -4.68 7.82 -14.19
C GLN A 116 -4.59 7.32 -15.66
N PRO A 117 -4.10 8.12 -16.64
CA PRO A 117 -3.89 7.63 -18.01
C PRO A 117 -2.92 6.45 -18.10
N TYR A 118 -1.85 6.43 -17.27
CA TYR A 118 -0.93 5.30 -17.20
C TYR A 118 -1.67 4.04 -16.71
N TRP A 119 -2.48 4.14 -15.67
CA TRP A 119 -3.24 3.00 -15.15
C TRP A 119 -4.28 2.45 -16.13
N ILE A 120 -4.88 3.32 -16.95
CA ILE A 120 -5.78 2.90 -18.04
C ILE A 120 -5.00 2.12 -19.09
N LEU A 121 -3.83 2.62 -19.49
CA LEU A 121 -2.94 1.92 -20.43
C LEU A 121 -2.50 0.57 -19.88
N GLU A 122 -2.13 0.51 -18.60
CA GLU A 122 -1.66 -0.71 -17.94
C GLU A 122 -2.75 -1.79 -17.87
N ILE A 123 -3.99 -1.41 -17.56
CA ILE A 123 -5.13 -2.34 -17.62
C ILE A 123 -5.37 -2.84 -19.04
N ALA A 124 -5.35 -1.95 -20.04
CA ALA A 124 -5.51 -2.36 -21.43
C ALA A 124 -4.39 -3.33 -21.86
N ALA A 125 -3.15 -3.04 -21.48
CA ALA A 125 -2.00 -3.90 -21.71
C ALA A 125 -2.16 -5.25 -21.01
N ASN A 126 -2.66 -5.28 -19.78
CA ASN A 126 -2.94 -6.49 -19.01
C ASN A 126 -3.95 -7.40 -19.73
N PHE A 127 -5.09 -6.85 -20.17
CA PHE A 127 -6.09 -7.59 -20.95
C PHE A 127 -5.51 -8.16 -22.25
N LEU A 128 -4.67 -7.39 -22.94
CA LEU A 128 -4.05 -7.83 -24.20
C LEU A 128 -2.96 -8.88 -23.97
N TYR A 129 -2.25 -8.83 -22.85
CA TYR A 129 -1.19 -9.77 -22.50
C TYR A 129 -1.76 -11.13 -22.08
N PHE A 130 -2.67 -11.15 -21.11
CA PHE A 130 -3.32 -12.38 -20.65
C PHE A 130 -4.35 -12.94 -21.65
N GLY A 131 -4.77 -12.11 -22.62
CA GLY A 131 -5.60 -12.53 -23.75
C GLY A 131 -4.80 -13.02 -24.97
N ASP A 132 -3.48 -13.18 -24.85
CA ASP A 132 -2.57 -13.65 -25.90
C ASP A 132 -2.59 -12.81 -27.20
N ARG A 133 -2.72 -11.49 -27.08
CA ARG A 133 -2.77 -10.56 -28.23
C ARG A 133 -1.55 -9.66 -28.36
N SER A 134 -0.89 -9.32 -27.25
CA SER A 134 0.22 -8.35 -27.27
C SER A 134 1.19 -8.46 -26.10
N LYS A 135 2.47 -8.18 -26.35
CA LYS A 135 3.54 -8.09 -25.35
C LYS A 135 3.69 -6.70 -24.71
N ILE A 136 2.80 -5.74 -25.01
CA ILE A 136 2.93 -4.35 -24.52
C ILE A 136 3.11 -4.29 -22.99
N PHE A 137 2.43 -5.17 -22.25
CA PHE A 137 2.53 -5.24 -20.78
C PHE A 137 3.97 -5.43 -20.28
N VAL A 138 4.81 -6.19 -20.99
CA VAL A 138 6.22 -6.40 -20.62
C VAL A 138 7.02 -5.09 -20.69
N TYR A 139 6.67 -4.20 -21.60
CA TYR A 139 7.36 -2.91 -21.77
C TYR A 139 6.83 -1.82 -20.83
N THR A 140 5.57 -1.90 -20.41
CA THR A 140 4.97 -0.93 -19.48
C THR A 140 5.26 -1.25 -18.03
N ARG A 141 5.35 -2.55 -17.66
CA ARG A 141 5.56 -3.04 -16.29
C ARG A 141 6.76 -2.42 -15.54
N PRO A 142 7.95 -2.19 -16.14
CA PRO A 142 9.07 -1.54 -15.43
C PRO A 142 8.76 -0.11 -14.96
N TRP A 143 7.80 0.57 -15.60
CA TRP A 143 7.37 1.91 -15.23
C TRP A 143 6.37 1.92 -14.07
N GLU A 144 5.82 0.77 -13.68
CA GLU A 144 4.77 0.66 -12.67
C GLU A 144 5.20 1.29 -11.35
N ALA A 145 6.43 1.01 -10.90
CA ALA A 145 6.96 1.57 -9.67
C ALA A 145 6.96 3.12 -9.66
N LEU A 146 7.33 3.74 -10.78
CA LEU A 146 7.34 5.19 -10.93
C LEU A 146 5.93 5.78 -10.85
N PHE A 147 4.94 5.09 -11.38
CA PHE A 147 3.56 5.55 -11.45
C PHE A 147 2.68 5.07 -10.28
N ARG A 148 3.21 4.24 -9.39
CA ARG A 148 2.51 3.71 -8.21
C ARG A 148 2.98 4.33 -6.90
N ASP A 149 4.30 4.50 -6.76
CA ASP A 149 4.93 4.60 -5.45
C ASP A 149 5.47 5.97 -4.95
N PRO A 150 5.67 7.01 -5.79
CA PRO A 150 6.24 8.28 -5.32
C PRO A 150 5.49 8.92 -4.15
N TRP A 151 4.16 8.86 -4.16
CA TRP A 151 3.32 9.46 -3.11
C TRP A 151 3.49 8.80 -1.75
N TRP A 152 3.68 7.49 -1.73
CA TRP A 152 3.93 6.76 -0.50
C TRP A 152 5.29 7.10 0.09
N ILE A 153 6.34 7.11 -0.75
CA ILE A 153 7.69 7.53 -0.34
C ILE A 153 7.65 8.96 0.22
N PHE A 154 6.93 9.87 -0.45
CA PHE A 154 6.74 11.23 0.04
C PHE A 154 6.02 11.26 1.40
N THR A 155 4.95 10.47 1.57
CA THR A 155 4.18 10.45 2.82
C THR A 155 5.03 9.96 3.99
N VAL A 156 5.78 8.88 3.81
CA VAL A 156 6.69 8.37 4.86
C VAL A 156 7.78 9.40 5.16
N THR A 157 8.47 9.92 4.16
CA THR A 157 9.55 10.90 4.38
C THR A 157 9.04 12.19 5.03
N ASN A 158 7.88 12.70 4.61
CA ASN A 158 7.26 13.89 5.21
C ASN A 158 6.87 13.65 6.67
N LEU A 159 6.34 12.47 7.02
CA LEU A 159 5.99 12.15 8.40
C LEU A 159 7.23 12.15 9.31
N PHE A 160 8.31 11.49 8.87
CA PHE A 160 9.59 11.50 9.59
C PHE A 160 10.15 12.92 9.74
N TRP A 161 10.06 13.73 8.68
CA TRP A 161 10.49 15.12 8.70
C TRP A 161 9.68 15.97 9.70
N VAL A 162 8.35 15.84 9.70
CA VAL A 162 7.45 16.58 10.59
C VAL A 162 7.68 16.22 12.06
N ILE A 163 7.85 14.93 12.36
CA ILE A 163 8.14 14.46 13.74
C ILE A 163 9.41 15.12 14.27
N LYS A 164 10.47 15.14 13.45
CA LYS A 164 11.76 15.71 13.82
C LYS A 164 11.71 17.24 13.94
N THR A 165 11.04 17.93 13.02
CA THR A 165 11.11 19.40 12.94
C THR A 165 10.04 20.13 13.74
N GLN A 166 8.82 19.60 13.85
CA GLN A 166 7.67 20.31 14.46
C GLN A 166 7.36 19.85 15.89
N TYR A 167 7.67 18.58 16.18
CA TYR A 167 7.33 17.97 17.47
C TYR A 167 8.54 17.72 18.38
N ASP A 168 9.77 17.83 17.84
CA ASP A 168 11.03 17.66 18.57
C ASP A 168 11.04 16.39 19.44
N PHE A 169 10.54 15.30 18.86
CA PHE A 169 10.59 13.97 19.46
C PHE A 169 11.76 13.19 18.89
N THR A 170 12.56 12.59 19.78
CA THR A 170 13.47 11.51 19.37
C THR A 170 12.65 10.24 19.10
N PHE A 171 13.05 9.40 18.14
CA PHE A 171 12.34 8.15 17.84
C PHE A 171 12.14 7.25 19.07
N VAL A 172 13.16 7.13 19.92
CA VAL A 172 13.09 6.31 21.15
C VAL A 172 12.07 6.89 22.13
N GLU A 173 12.03 8.22 22.28
CA GLU A 173 11.04 8.89 23.13
C GLU A 173 9.64 8.71 22.58
N LEU A 174 9.46 8.85 21.26
CA LEU A 174 8.17 8.68 20.60
C LEU A 174 7.61 7.28 20.83
N VAL A 175 8.45 6.24 20.70
CA VAL A 175 8.06 4.84 20.95
C VAL A 175 7.71 4.63 22.42
N ARG A 176 8.45 5.24 23.36
CA ARG A 176 8.14 5.15 24.80
C ARG A 176 6.82 5.82 25.16
N VAL A 177 6.52 6.98 24.56
CA VAL A 177 5.26 7.70 24.80
C VAL A 177 4.08 7.03 24.10
N SER A 178 4.28 6.49 22.90
CA SER A 178 3.26 5.76 22.15
C SER A 178 3.85 4.60 21.35
N PRO A 179 3.81 3.38 21.92
CA PRO A 179 4.26 2.18 21.22
C PRO A 179 3.54 1.96 19.89
N ARG A 180 2.24 2.31 19.82
CA ARG A 180 1.43 2.21 18.60
C ARG A 180 2.02 3.04 17.45
N PHE A 181 2.48 4.25 17.75
CA PHE A 181 3.09 5.12 16.75
C PHE A 181 4.47 4.59 16.32
N GLY A 182 5.20 3.95 17.24
CA GLY A 182 6.42 3.20 16.91
C GLY A 182 6.18 2.07 15.90
N VAL A 183 5.15 1.25 16.13
CA VAL A 183 4.76 0.16 15.22
C VAL A 183 4.37 0.72 13.85
N LEU A 184 3.60 1.82 13.79
CA LEU A 184 3.25 2.49 12.54
C LEU A 184 4.51 2.82 11.71
N LEU A 185 5.51 3.45 12.32
CA LEU A 185 6.74 3.85 11.64
C LEU A 185 7.56 2.64 11.16
N ALA A 186 7.63 1.59 11.98
CA ALA A 186 8.31 0.34 11.59
C ALA A 186 7.62 -0.32 10.38
N VAL A 187 6.28 -0.38 10.39
CA VAL A 187 5.48 -0.91 9.29
C VAL A 187 5.65 -0.07 8.02
N MET A 188 5.70 1.26 8.13
CA MET A 188 6.01 2.14 7.00
C MET A 188 7.37 1.83 6.37
N LEU A 189 8.43 1.70 7.18
CA LEU A 189 9.76 1.37 6.68
C LEU A 189 9.80 -0.02 6.04
N LEU A 190 9.13 -1.01 6.64
CA LEU A 190 9.03 -2.36 6.10
C LEU A 190 8.31 -2.38 4.75
N SER A 191 7.26 -1.57 4.57
CA SER A 191 6.57 -1.43 3.29
C SER A 191 7.48 -0.85 2.19
N ILE A 192 8.38 0.08 2.54
CA ILE A 192 9.37 0.62 1.60
C ILE A 192 10.43 -0.44 1.28
N ALA A 193 10.88 -1.22 2.26
CA ALA A 193 11.84 -2.30 2.03
C ALA A 193 11.30 -3.33 1.03
N PHE A 194 10.05 -3.79 1.20
CA PHE A 194 9.42 -4.70 0.24
C PHE A 194 9.21 -4.07 -1.13
N LEU A 195 8.89 -2.77 -1.19
CA LEU A 195 8.86 -2.05 -2.46
C LEU A 195 10.21 -2.07 -3.16
N LEU A 196 11.32 -1.86 -2.44
CA LEU A 196 12.63 -1.84 -3.08
C LEU A 196 12.96 -3.22 -3.65
N VAL A 197 12.67 -4.28 -2.90
CA VAL A 197 12.84 -5.66 -3.38
C VAL A 197 11.93 -5.94 -4.58
N ASP A 198 10.70 -5.46 -4.59
CA ASP A 198 9.77 -5.57 -5.71
C ASP A 198 10.33 -4.93 -7.00
N VAL A 199 10.86 -3.70 -6.90
CA VAL A 199 11.46 -3.00 -8.03
C VAL A 199 12.70 -3.74 -8.55
N LEU A 200 13.57 -4.22 -7.66
CA LEU A 200 14.76 -4.99 -8.03
C LEU A 200 14.38 -6.30 -8.74
N ALA A 201 13.31 -6.97 -8.30
CA ALA A 201 12.78 -8.15 -8.95
C ALA A 201 12.18 -7.85 -10.34
N VAL A 202 11.38 -6.79 -10.48
CA VAL A 202 10.78 -6.40 -11.78
C VAL A 202 11.83 -5.94 -12.79
N THR A 203 12.97 -5.43 -12.33
CA THR A 203 14.07 -4.94 -13.19
C THR A 203 15.11 -6.01 -13.51
N HIS A 204 14.86 -7.28 -13.17
CA HIS A 204 15.77 -8.41 -13.41
C HIS A 204 17.17 -8.22 -12.80
N VAL A 205 17.25 -7.57 -11.63
CA VAL A 205 18.51 -7.46 -10.87
C VAL A 205 18.82 -8.75 -10.11
N PHE A 206 17.79 -9.49 -9.70
CA PHE A 206 17.95 -10.85 -9.19
C PHE A 206 17.97 -11.82 -10.37
N ASP A 207 18.93 -12.75 -10.37
CA ASP A 207 19.06 -13.77 -11.41
C ASP A 207 17.76 -14.58 -11.54
N ASP A 208 17.38 -14.91 -12.79
CA ASP A 208 16.13 -15.58 -13.16
C ASP A 208 15.91 -16.93 -12.43
N ASP A 209 16.97 -17.55 -11.89
CA ASP A 209 16.91 -18.82 -11.17
C ASP A 209 16.39 -18.73 -9.71
N SER A 210 16.21 -17.51 -9.16
CA SER A 210 15.91 -17.33 -7.73
C SER A 210 14.42 -17.29 -7.39
N LEU A 211 13.54 -17.01 -8.35
CA LEU A 211 12.09 -16.95 -8.18
C LEU A 211 11.40 -17.60 -9.39
N PRO A 212 10.30 -18.37 -9.21
CA PRO A 212 9.55 -18.92 -10.34
C PRO A 212 9.15 -17.82 -11.33
N ASP A 213 9.44 -18.03 -12.62
CA ASP A 213 9.33 -17.04 -13.69
C ASP A 213 8.07 -16.17 -13.57
N GLY A 214 8.28 -14.86 -13.36
CA GLY A 214 7.23 -13.85 -13.37
C GLY A 214 6.35 -13.72 -12.11
N ILE A 215 6.54 -14.57 -11.09
CA ILE A 215 5.79 -14.52 -9.83
C ILE A 215 6.55 -13.71 -8.78
N ASN A 216 6.06 -12.49 -8.54
CA ASN A 216 6.64 -11.59 -7.56
C ASN A 216 5.68 -11.39 -6.36
N PRO A 217 5.99 -11.92 -5.16
CA PRO A 217 5.16 -11.75 -3.97
C PRO A 217 5.39 -10.41 -3.24
N PHE A 218 6.48 -9.69 -3.53
CA PHE A 218 6.93 -8.56 -2.74
C PHE A 218 6.00 -7.35 -2.85
N TRP A 219 5.39 -7.09 -4.02
CA TRP A 219 4.38 -6.04 -4.13
C TRP A 219 3.15 -6.32 -3.26
N LYS A 220 2.73 -7.59 -3.10
CA LYS A 220 1.61 -7.98 -2.23
C LYS A 220 1.94 -7.69 -0.77
N LEU A 221 3.17 -8.03 -0.36
CA LEU A 221 3.67 -7.71 0.98
C LEU A 221 3.70 -6.18 1.18
N ALA A 222 4.31 -5.44 0.26
CA ALA A 222 4.37 -3.98 0.32
C ALA A 222 2.98 -3.35 0.43
N PHE A 223 2.01 -3.85 -0.33
CA PHE A 223 0.62 -3.42 -0.30
C PHE A 223 -0.05 -3.71 1.06
N VAL A 224 0.10 -4.93 1.59
CA VAL A 224 -0.45 -5.28 2.92
C VAL A 224 0.13 -4.38 4.01
N PHE A 225 1.45 -4.15 4.02
CA PHE A 225 2.07 -3.29 5.03
C PHE A 225 1.65 -1.83 4.88
N ARG A 226 1.43 -1.33 3.66
CA ARG A 226 0.83 0.00 3.43
C ARG A 226 -0.55 0.11 4.06
N CYS A 227 -1.45 -0.79 3.72
CA CYS A 227 -2.80 -0.79 4.30
C CYS A 227 -2.78 -0.99 5.83
N LEU A 228 -1.80 -1.72 6.36
CA LEU A 228 -1.62 -1.89 7.81
C LEU A 228 -1.30 -0.56 8.50
N THR A 229 -0.53 0.33 7.87
CA THR A 229 -0.32 1.68 8.43
C THR A 229 -1.64 2.41 8.61
N ASP A 230 -2.58 2.20 7.69
CA ASP A 230 -3.84 2.91 7.72
C ASP A 230 -4.78 2.42 8.79
N THR A 231 -4.69 1.14 9.14
CA THR A 231 -5.48 0.52 10.20
C THR A 231 -4.90 0.72 11.60
N ILE A 232 -3.58 0.88 11.74
CA ILE A 232 -2.94 1.19 13.04
C ILE A 232 -3.35 2.59 13.53
N ILE A 233 -3.36 3.59 12.64
CA ILE A 233 -3.83 4.93 12.95
C ILE A 233 -4.90 5.33 11.93
N LEU A 234 -6.16 5.17 12.32
CA LEU A 234 -7.32 5.53 11.49
C LEU A 234 -7.51 7.05 11.37
N ASP A 235 -7.21 7.80 12.43
CA ASP A 235 -7.26 9.27 12.48
C ASP A 235 -6.14 9.90 11.61
N ASP A 236 -6.21 11.20 11.35
CA ASP A 236 -5.10 11.92 10.71
C ASP A 236 -3.87 12.00 11.63
N PHE A 237 -2.68 12.05 11.03
CA PHE A 237 -1.42 12.02 11.77
C PHE A 237 -1.23 13.23 12.69
N LYS A 238 -1.81 14.38 12.35
CA LYS A 238 -1.71 15.59 13.16
C LYS A 238 -2.48 15.44 14.46
N THR A 239 -3.74 15.00 14.38
CA THR A 239 -4.54 14.72 15.57
C THR A 239 -3.85 13.69 16.48
N ALA A 240 -3.19 12.68 15.91
CA ALA A 240 -2.41 11.71 16.68
C ALA A 240 -1.19 12.36 17.37
N LEU A 241 -0.37 13.12 16.65
CA LEU A 241 0.83 13.76 17.20
C LEU A 241 0.51 14.89 18.19
N ASP A 242 -0.54 15.67 17.96
CA ASP A 242 -0.98 16.74 18.87
C ASP A 242 -1.44 16.16 20.23
N ARG A 243 -2.14 15.01 20.22
CA ARG A 243 -2.47 14.27 21.46
C ARG A 243 -1.21 13.83 22.20
N LEU A 244 -0.17 13.39 21.48
CA LEU A 244 1.12 12.98 22.08
C LEU A 244 1.89 14.16 22.67
N LYS A 245 1.93 15.30 21.96
CA LYS A 245 2.55 16.53 22.47
C LYS A 245 1.84 17.05 23.72
N ALA A 246 0.50 17.06 23.71
CA ALA A 246 -0.29 17.44 24.86
C ALA A 246 -0.03 16.51 26.07
N HIS A 247 0.11 15.21 25.84
CA HIS A 247 0.47 14.25 26.88
C HIS A 247 1.86 14.53 27.47
N LYS A 248 2.89 14.74 26.61
CA LYS A 248 4.25 15.10 27.06
C LYS A 248 4.25 16.36 27.92
N LEU A 249 3.56 17.41 27.50
CA LEU A 249 3.46 18.67 28.24
C LEU A 249 2.76 18.48 29.61
N ARG A 250 1.74 17.63 29.69
CA ARG A 250 1.07 17.32 30.96
C ARG A 250 1.99 16.56 31.92
N CYS A 251 2.72 15.55 31.44
CA CYS A 251 3.69 14.82 32.26
C CYS A 251 4.84 15.73 32.73
N ALA A 252 5.32 16.64 31.88
CA ALA A 252 6.35 17.60 32.25
C ALA A 252 5.87 18.60 33.31
N ASN A 253 4.59 19.00 33.27
CA ASN A 253 4.01 19.97 34.20
C ASN A 253 3.50 19.36 35.52
N ASN A 254 3.51 18.02 35.68
CA ASN A 254 3.06 17.36 36.90
C ASN A 254 4.15 16.45 37.48
N PRO A 255 5.20 17.01 38.11
CA PRO A 255 6.32 16.23 38.66
C PRO A 255 5.96 15.30 39.83
N PHE A 256 4.70 15.29 40.30
CA PHE A 256 4.26 14.51 41.46
C PHE A 256 3.41 13.26 41.15
N SER A 257 3.22 12.87 39.88
CA SER A 257 2.42 11.68 39.54
C SER A 257 3.25 10.42 39.22
N SER A 258 4.52 10.37 39.61
CA SER A 258 5.35 9.16 39.54
C SER A 258 5.78 8.76 40.95
N GLY A 259 4.83 8.14 41.65
CA GLY A 259 5.02 7.38 42.89
C GLY A 259 4.31 6.05 42.72
#